data_AF-A0A838DDR9-F1
#
_entry.id   AF-A0A838DDR9-F1
#
_cell.length_a   1.000
_cell.length_b   1.000
_cell.length_c   1.000
_cell.angle_alpha   90.00
_cell.angle_beta   90.00
_cell.angle_gamma   90.00
#
_symmetry.space_group_name_H-M   'P 1'
#
loop_
_entity.id
_entity.type
_entity.pdbx_description
1 polymer ?
#
loop_
_entity_poly.entity_id
_entity_poly.type
_entity_poly.pdbx_seq_one_letter_code
_entity_poly.pdbx_strand_id
1 'polypeptide(L)'
;MQNSADVTASQEPQSRFVQNSVLYKEFLAEREEILKHKWIESEKAGSDIGFERALLDWIVKHRSSWRDKRSKEAKAQPHSAT
;
A
#
# COMPACT_ATOMS: atom_id res chain seq x y z
N MET A 1 44.12 -5.29 7.52
CA MET A 1 43.83 -5.57 6.10
C MET A 1 42.84 -6.73 6.05
N GLN A 2 41.75 -6.52 5.31
CA GLN A 2 40.68 -7.44 4.90
C GLN A 2 40.08 -8.44 5.92
N ASN A 3 38.89 -8.11 6.44
CA ASN A 3 37.86 -9.11 6.69
C ASN A 3 36.85 -9.05 5.53
N SER A 4 37.05 -9.94 4.57
CA SER A 4 36.01 -10.35 3.63
C SER A 4 34.89 -11.02 4.42
N ALA A 5 33.71 -10.42 4.39
CA ALA A 5 32.45 -11.10 4.68
C ALA A 5 31.49 -10.76 3.54
N ASP A 6 31.74 -11.42 2.42
CA ASP A 6 30.68 -11.84 1.52
C ASP A 6 29.64 -12.60 2.36
N VAL A 7 28.57 -11.92 2.74
CA VAL A 7 27.37 -12.52 3.34
C VAL A 7 26.19 -12.13 2.46
N THR A 8 26.04 -12.96 1.42
CA THR A 8 24.77 -13.58 1.04
C THR A 8 23.78 -12.68 0.29
N ALA A 9 24.14 -12.36 -0.95
CA ALA A 9 23.21 -12.02 -2.02
C ALA A 9 22.38 -13.24 -2.49
N SER A 10 21.45 -13.76 -1.66
CA SER A 10 20.61 -14.92 -2.06
C SER A 10 19.15 -14.87 -1.59
N GLN A 11 18.59 -13.69 -1.31
CA GLN A 11 17.14 -13.52 -1.01
C GLN A 11 16.30 -13.02 -2.22
N GLU A 12 16.77 -13.21 -3.45
CA GLU A 12 16.18 -12.60 -4.65
C GLU A 12 14.87 -13.23 -5.17
N PRO A 13 14.64 -14.56 -5.19
CA PRO A 13 13.45 -15.09 -5.88
C PRO A 13 12.15 -14.84 -5.10
N GLN A 14 12.13 -15.08 -3.78
CA GLN A 14 10.94 -14.96 -2.93
C GLN A 14 10.42 -13.52 -2.83
N SER A 15 11.34 -12.55 -2.70
CA SER A 15 11.01 -11.11 -2.70
C SER A 15 10.28 -10.70 -3.98
N ARG A 16 10.76 -11.16 -5.14
CA ARG A 16 10.19 -10.85 -6.45
C ARG A 16 8.81 -11.50 -6.68
N PHE A 17 8.55 -12.68 -6.12
CA PHE A 17 7.22 -13.30 -6.16
C PHE A 17 6.19 -12.51 -5.34
N VAL A 18 6.57 -12.02 -4.15
CA VAL A 18 5.69 -11.19 -3.33
C VAL A 18 5.40 -9.86 -4.03
N GLN A 19 6.39 -9.22 -4.65
CA GLN A 19 6.21 -7.97 -5.39
C GLN A 19 5.21 -8.06 -6.54
N ASN A 20 5.10 -9.23 -7.18
CA ASN A 20 4.12 -9.46 -8.25
C ASN A 20 2.75 -9.95 -7.74
N SER A 21 2.64 -10.28 -6.46
CA SER A 21 1.40 -10.78 -5.88
C SER A 21 0.31 -9.70 -5.84
N VAL A 22 -0.94 -10.14 -5.96
CA VAL A 22 -2.12 -9.28 -5.77
C VAL A 22 -2.05 -8.62 -4.40
N LEU A 23 -1.65 -9.35 -3.36
CA LEU A 23 -1.53 -8.84 -2.00
C LEU A 23 -0.61 -7.62 -1.89
N TYR A 24 0.56 -7.65 -2.53
CA TYR A 24 1.48 -6.51 -2.51
C TYR A 24 0.91 -5.31 -3.26
N LYS A 25 0.22 -5.54 -4.38
CA LYS A 25 -0.49 -4.47 -5.12
C LYS A 25 -1.61 -3.85 -4.27
N GLU A 26 -2.36 -4.67 -3.54
CA GLU A 26 -3.36 -4.19 -2.57
C GLU A 26 -2.74 -3.32 -1.49
N PHE A 27 -1.62 -3.77 -0.92
CA PHE A 27 -0.90 -3.04 0.11
C PHE A 27 -0.38 -1.68 -0.40
N LEU A 28 0.18 -1.63 -1.61
CA LEU A 28 0.61 -0.38 -2.23
C LEU A 28 -0.57 0.58 -2.45
N ALA A 29 -1.69 0.08 -2.96
CA ALA A 29 -2.88 0.89 -3.19
C ALA A 29 -3.45 1.43 -1.86
N GLU A 30 -3.49 0.62 -0.80
CA GLU A 30 -3.92 1.05 0.54
C GLU A 30 -2.97 2.14 1.08
N ARG A 31 -1.65 1.97 0.92
CA ARG A 31 -0.65 2.97 1.32
C ARG A 31 -0.84 4.30 0.59
N GLU A 32 -1.12 4.27 -0.71
CA GLU A 32 -1.37 5.48 -1.50
C GLU A 32 -2.61 6.24 -1.01
N GLU A 33 -3.68 5.54 -0.64
CA GLU A 33 -4.87 6.19 -0.07
C GLU A 33 -4.58 6.85 1.28
N ILE A 34 -3.78 6.22 2.14
CA ILE A 34 -3.34 6.81 3.40
C ILE A 34 -2.48 8.07 3.15
N LEU A 35 -1.60 8.06 2.15
CA LEU A 35 -0.79 9.22 1.80
C LEU A 35 -1.64 10.37 1.23
N LYS A 36 -2.66 10.07 0.42
CA LYS A 36 -3.63 11.08 -0.05
C LYS A 36 -4.41 11.68 1.12
N HIS A 37 -4.89 10.83 2.04
CA HIS A 37 -5.59 11.26 3.25
C HIS A 37 -4.73 12.18 4.11
N LYS A 38 -3.48 11.77 4.35
CA LYS A 38 -2.49 12.58 5.06
C LYS A 38 -2.36 13.97 4.43
N TRP A 39 -2.18 14.03 3.11
CA TRP A 39 -2.04 15.31 2.42
C TRP A 39 -3.29 16.19 2.63
N ILE A 40 -4.49 15.68 2.37
CA ILE A 40 -5.75 16.43 2.51
C ILE A 40 -5.92 16.95 3.94
N GLU A 41 -5.67 16.13 4.95
CA GLU A 41 -5.84 16.53 6.35
C GLU A 41 -4.74 17.49 6.81
N SER A 42 -3.52 17.39 6.27
CA SER A 42 -2.47 18.37 6.50
C SER A 42 -2.81 19.74 5.89
N GLU A 43 -3.38 19.78 4.69
CA GLU A 43 -3.87 21.02 4.07
C GLU A 43 -4.96 21.67 4.93
N LYS A 44 -5.90 20.88 5.47
CA LYS A 44 -6.96 21.38 6.37
C LYS A 44 -6.42 21.88 7.71
N ALA A 45 -5.39 21.23 8.25
CA ALA A 45 -4.79 21.59 9.52
C ALA A 45 -3.79 22.76 9.40
N GLY A 46 -3.41 23.16 8.18
CA GLY A 46 -2.36 24.15 7.93
C GLY A 46 -0.96 23.69 8.37
N SER A 47 -0.77 22.39 8.62
CA SER A 47 0.50 21.80 9.06
C SER A 47 0.51 20.30 8.82
N ASP A 48 1.70 19.69 8.73
CA ASP A 48 1.77 18.24 8.55
C ASP A 48 1.26 17.50 9.79
N ILE A 49 0.20 16.70 9.62
CA ILE A 49 -0.39 15.91 10.69
C ILE A 49 0.42 14.65 11.03
N GLY A 50 1.37 14.27 10.18
CA GLY A 50 2.18 13.07 10.33
C GLY A 50 1.47 11.79 9.86
N PHE A 51 2.27 10.75 9.56
CA PHE A 51 1.76 9.51 8.97
C PHE A 51 0.90 8.69 9.93
N GLU A 52 1.31 8.54 11.19
CA GLU A 52 0.60 7.71 12.16
C GLU A 52 -0.80 8.23 12.47
N ARG A 53 -0.94 9.56 12.63
CA ARG A 53 -2.24 10.21 12.81
C ARG A 53 -3.15 10.00 11.59
N ALA A 54 -2.62 10.20 10.38
CA ALA A 54 -3.36 9.98 9.15
C ALA A 54 -3.77 8.51 8.98
N LEU A 55 -2.88 7.57 9.32
CA LEU A 55 -3.13 6.13 9.25
C LEU A 55 -4.29 5.72 10.16
N LEU A 56 -4.23 6.10 11.44
CA LEU A 56 -5.28 5.76 12.40
C LEU A 56 -6.63 6.35 12.00
N ASP A 57 -6.65 7.62 11.60
CA ASP A 57 -7.85 8.30 11.14
C ASP A 57 -8.46 7.62 9.90
N TRP A 58 -7.61 7.27 8.93
CA TRP A 58 -8.03 6.61 7.70
C TRP A 58 -8.55 5.19 7.94
N ILE A 59 -7.90 4.42 8.81
CA ILE A 59 -8.36 3.07 9.20
C ILE A 59 -9.77 3.14 9.77
N VAL A 60 -10.03 4.10 10.67
CA VAL A 60 -11.33 4.22 11.35
C VAL A 60 -12.42 4.70 10.40
N LYS A 61 -12.14 5.67 9.51
CA LYS A 61 -13.17 6.35 8.73
C LYS A 61 -13.37 5.82 7.31
N HIS A 62 -12.33 5.27 6.69
CA HIS A 62 -12.31 5.08 5.23
C HIS A 62 -12.03 3.64 4.80
N ARG A 63 -11.22 2.91 5.55
CA ARG A 63 -10.67 1.61 5.12
C ARG A 63 -11.72 0.57 4.72
N SER A 64 -12.77 0.41 5.51
CA SER A 64 -13.82 -0.60 5.23
C SER A 64 -14.52 -0.31 3.90
N SER A 65 -14.96 0.93 3.71
CA SER A 65 -15.63 1.37 2.47
C SER A 65 -14.71 1.24 1.25
N TRP A 66 -13.43 1.59 1.40
CA TRP A 66 -12.45 1.42 0.33
C TRP A 66 -12.27 -0.05 -0.07
N ARG A 67 -12.13 -0.96 0.89
CA ARG A 67 -12.04 -2.41 0.65
C ARG A 67 -13.29 -3.00 -0.01
N ASP A 68 -14.46 -2.56 0.41
CA ASP A 68 -15.73 -3.01 -0.17
C ASP A 68 -15.87 -2.59 -1.63
N LYS A 69 -15.52 -1.34 -1.95
CA LYS A 69 -15.52 -0.82 -3.33
C LYS A 69 -14.57 -1.64 -4.21
N ARG A 70 -13.35 -1.86 -3.74
CA ARG A 70 -12.32 -2.64 -4.44
C ARG A 70 -12.73 -4.10 -4.67
N SER A 71 -13.39 -4.73 -3.70
CA SER A 71 -13.91 -6.09 -3.83
C SER A 71 -15.03 -6.20 -4.86
N LYS A 72 -15.88 -5.17 -4.97
CA LYS A 72 -16.93 -5.08 -6.00
C LYS A 72 -16.34 -4.86 -7.39
N GLU A 73 -15.36 -3.96 -7.53
CA GLU A 73 -14.66 -3.71 -8.80
C GLU A 73 -13.94 -4.96 -9.32
N ALA A 74 -13.32 -5.73 -8.43
CA ALA A 74 -12.68 -7.01 -8.79
C ALA A 74 -13.70 -8.05 -9.31
N LYS A 75 -14.93 -8.05 -8.78
CA LYS A 75 -16.03 -8.92 -9.26
C LYS A 75 -16.70 -8.40 -10.53
N ALA A 76 -16.71 -7.08 -10.73
CA ALA A 76 -17.38 -6.42 -11.85
C ALA A 76 -16.53 -6.37 -13.14
N GLN A 77 -15.34 -6.97 -13.16
CA GLN A 77 -14.52 -7.15 -14.35
C GLN A 77 -14.66 -8.58 -14.93
N PRO A 78 -15.74 -8.94 -15.66
CA PRO A 78 -15.72 -10.08 -16.55
C PRO A 78 -15.20 -9.65 -17.93
N HIS A 79 -14.00 -10.11 -18.28
CA HIS A 79 -13.63 -10.50 -19.64
C HIS A 79 -14.11 -9.59 -20.80
N SER A 80 -13.60 -8.36 -20.90
CA SER A 80 -13.58 -7.65 -22.20
C SER A 80 -12.41 -8.18 -23.03
N ALA A 81 -12.58 -9.39 -23.55
CA ALA A 81 -11.79 -9.92 -24.66
C ALA A 81 -12.75 -10.69 -25.58
N THR A 82 -13.12 -10.05 -26.67
CA THR A 82 -13.50 -10.65 -27.96
C THR A 82 -12.95 -9.72 -29.03
#